data_AF-D7W9J8-F1
#
_entry.id   AF-D7W9J8-F1
#
_cell.length_a   1.000
_cell.length_b   1.000
_cell.length_c   1.000
_cell.angle_alpha   90.00
_cell.angle_beta   90.00
_cell.angle_gamma   90.00
#
_symmetry.space_group_name_H-M   'P 1'
#
loop_
_entity.id
_entity.type
_entity.pdbx_description
1 polymer ?
#
loop_
_entity_poly.entity_id
_entity_poly.type
_entity_poly.pdbx_seq_one_letter_code
_entity_poly.pdbx_strand_id
1 'polypeptide(L)'
;MSGGDNGARFPVARVLLVAWGVFLVGSLTWPFLLVFGGGSLALRDMMVLPRPYLTHASLGFGDLPGRNAPQDAVLAVVGAVVPATWFVALFMVAAAGAAAWVGARSGRGLWSSAAAMTIAVWNPFVVERLLQGQWSLAAAAWLLPAVALCRGPGQILAMWGASLTPTGGLFALLTGLAVNRRWHVAVAVVGCLPWVVPSVLSLGSGTTTATAASAAAFAPRAETYAGTLGSLMGLGGIWNGDAAPASRQVGFALVGVLLFALLCVAARRVPRPLLILAGIGFAVSLVSWLFPGAMGWLVSTIPGGGLLRDAQKFTALALPAFIVAAASLRVVDPRLPAVALVLALLQVPDAPRAVALLAPVEVAVPEIDHRGRDVFFVDRPTLLTRSDGIPVIDPATKAMNVVESGSLVVDGTETDIPSPRWRTANEIFAGAEAGEYDPATARYYSDPEVGLVVRPDANGFTVEDAGLPARKRNGLGLGLLALWFAVPLLGIAARGTSPRDAFARRRRLPEADSRHSTPGIDF
;
A
#
# COMPACT_ATOMS: atom_id res chain seq x y z
N MET A 1 42.86 -25.69 30.80
CA MET A 1 42.05 -26.19 29.68
C MET A 1 40.75 -25.41 29.60
N SER A 2 40.75 -24.25 28.95
CA SER A 2 39.52 -23.53 28.60
C SER A 2 39.85 -22.52 27.50
N GLY A 3 39.41 -22.79 26.28
CA GLY A 3 39.68 -21.89 25.17
C GLY A 3 39.52 -22.60 23.85
N GLY A 4 38.27 -22.71 23.38
CA GLY A 4 38.02 -23.22 22.04
C GLY A 4 36.60 -23.68 21.82
N ASP A 5 35.61 -22.79 21.88
CA ASP A 5 34.34 -23.04 21.16
C ASP A 5 33.45 -21.80 20.90
N ASN A 6 34.03 -20.60 20.85
CA ASN A 6 33.25 -19.38 20.56
C ASN A 6 33.18 -19.03 19.06
N GLY A 7 33.93 -19.71 18.20
CA GLY A 7 33.94 -19.45 16.75
C GLY A 7 32.78 -20.09 15.98
N ALA A 8 32.29 -21.26 16.42
CA ALA A 8 31.33 -22.08 15.67
C ALA A 8 29.85 -21.74 15.95
N ARG A 9 29.53 -21.09 17.07
CA ARG A 9 28.13 -20.74 17.43
C ARG A 9 27.56 -19.55 16.66
N PHE A 10 28.41 -18.61 16.22
CA PHE A 10 28.00 -17.45 15.44
C PHE A 10 27.55 -17.75 14.00
N PRO A 11 28.20 -18.65 13.23
CA PRO A 11 27.74 -18.98 11.87
C PRO A 11 26.37 -19.67 11.87
N VAL A 12 26.12 -20.62 12.79
CA VAL A 12 24.85 -21.37 12.83
C VAL A 12 23.66 -20.45 13.10
N ALA A 13 23.75 -19.58 14.11
CA ALA A 13 22.66 -18.64 14.42
C ALA A 13 22.36 -17.68 13.25
N ARG A 14 23.39 -17.23 12.54
CA ARG A 14 23.23 -16.37 11.36
C ARG A 14 22.54 -17.14 10.22
N VAL A 15 22.96 -18.38 9.94
CA VAL A 15 22.34 -19.24 8.93
C VAL A 15 20.87 -19.49 9.26
N LEU A 16 20.54 -19.78 10.52
CA LEU A 16 19.16 -19.97 10.97
C LEU A 16 18.30 -18.71 10.79
N LEU A 17 18.83 -17.53 11.11
CA LEU A 17 18.11 -16.28 10.89
C LEU A 17 17.92 -15.98 9.40
N VAL A 18 18.91 -16.25 8.55
CA VAL A 18 18.77 -16.10 7.10
C VAL A 18 17.71 -17.07 6.56
N ALA A 19 17.78 -18.34 6.94
CA ALA A 19 16.78 -19.34 6.55
C ALA A 19 15.37 -18.95 7.04
N TRP A 20 15.26 -18.44 8.27
CA TRP A 20 13.99 -17.93 8.82
C TRP A 20 13.45 -16.74 8.01
N GLY A 21 14.32 -15.78 7.66
CA GLY A 21 13.94 -14.65 6.80
C GLY A 21 13.46 -15.09 5.42
N VAL A 22 14.18 -16.01 4.77
CA VAL A 22 13.79 -16.60 3.48
C VAL A 22 12.45 -17.32 3.61
N PHE A 23 12.24 -18.09 4.67
CA PHE A 23 10.97 -18.76 4.94
C PHE A 23 9.81 -17.77 5.07
N LEU A 24 9.94 -16.74 5.92
CA LEU A 24 8.88 -15.75 6.14
C LEU A 24 8.55 -14.98 4.86
N VAL A 25 9.58 -14.47 4.17
CA VAL A 25 9.42 -13.68 2.94
C VAL A 25 8.83 -14.56 1.83
N GLY A 26 9.41 -15.74 1.59
CA GLY A 26 8.93 -16.68 0.57
C GLY A 26 7.50 -17.10 0.82
N SER A 27 7.12 -17.36 2.08
CA SER A 27 5.76 -17.79 2.44
C SER A 27 4.68 -16.76 2.11
N LEU A 28 4.96 -15.46 2.16
CA LEU A 28 3.98 -14.41 1.85
C LEU A 28 4.13 -13.82 0.45
N THR A 29 5.24 -14.09 -0.24
CA THR A 29 5.53 -13.50 -1.56
C THR A 29 5.57 -14.50 -2.71
N TRP A 30 5.50 -15.80 -2.45
CA TRP A 30 5.54 -16.84 -3.49
C TRP A 30 4.51 -16.66 -4.63
N PRO A 31 3.25 -16.19 -4.42
CA PRO A 31 2.30 -16.05 -5.52
C PRO A 31 2.78 -15.01 -6.53
N PHE A 32 3.42 -13.93 -6.06
CA PHE A 32 4.00 -12.92 -6.94
C PHE A 32 5.15 -13.47 -7.77
N LEU A 33 5.92 -14.44 -7.28
CA LEU A 33 7.01 -15.05 -8.05
C LEU A 33 6.49 -15.89 -9.23
N LEU A 34 5.22 -16.31 -9.22
CA LEU A 34 4.64 -17.05 -10.35
C LEU A 34 4.45 -16.20 -11.61
N VAL A 35 4.47 -14.88 -11.50
CA VAL A 35 4.30 -13.96 -12.66
C VAL A 35 5.42 -14.09 -13.70
N PHE A 36 6.56 -14.69 -13.34
CA PHE A 36 7.61 -15.00 -14.30
C PHE A 36 7.16 -16.06 -15.33
N GLY A 37 6.09 -16.81 -15.04
CA GLY A 37 5.40 -17.70 -15.98
C GLY A 37 4.33 -17.02 -16.84
N GLY A 38 4.00 -15.74 -16.60
CA GLY A 38 2.95 -15.00 -17.32
C GLY A 38 1.74 -14.63 -16.45
N GLY A 39 0.72 -14.08 -17.09
CA GLY A 39 -0.54 -13.65 -16.45
C GLY A 39 -0.49 -12.27 -15.78
N SER A 40 -1.68 -11.82 -15.36
CA SER A 40 -1.93 -10.56 -14.67
C SER A 40 -2.20 -10.80 -13.19
N LEU A 41 -1.90 -9.82 -12.34
CA LEU A 41 -2.27 -9.89 -10.93
C LEU A 41 -3.62 -9.17 -10.75
N ALA A 42 -4.67 -9.95 -10.50
CA ALA A 42 -6.03 -9.45 -10.40
C ALA A 42 -6.74 -10.03 -9.17
N LEU A 43 -6.98 -9.19 -8.17
CA LEU A 43 -7.65 -9.54 -6.92
C LEU A 43 -8.23 -8.27 -6.28
N ARG A 44 -9.55 -8.09 -6.30
CA ARG A 44 -10.24 -6.95 -5.65
C ARG A 44 -9.65 -5.60 -6.09
N ASP A 45 -8.96 -4.90 -5.19
CA ASP A 45 -8.33 -3.60 -5.46
C ASP A 45 -7.06 -3.71 -6.32
N MET A 46 -6.57 -4.92 -6.58
CA MET A 46 -5.40 -5.19 -7.40
C MET A 46 -5.79 -5.46 -8.84
N MET A 47 -5.24 -4.67 -9.77
CA MET A 47 -5.22 -4.97 -11.19
C MET A 47 -3.89 -4.51 -11.78
N VAL A 48 -3.00 -5.46 -12.06
CA VAL A 48 -1.69 -5.23 -12.67
C VAL A 48 -1.57 -6.09 -13.92
N LEU A 49 -1.69 -5.43 -15.07
CA LEU A 49 -1.42 -6.03 -16.37
C LEU A 49 0.10 -6.14 -16.60
N PRO A 50 0.58 -7.11 -17.40
CA PRO A 50 1.98 -7.16 -17.82
C PRO A 50 2.43 -5.89 -18.56
N ARG A 51 1.55 -5.32 -19.38
CA ARG A 51 1.82 -4.13 -20.21
C ARG A 51 0.72 -3.08 -20.00
N PRO A 52 0.66 -2.42 -18.83
CA PRO A 52 -0.34 -1.40 -18.59
C PRO A 52 -0.03 -0.13 -19.39
N TYR A 53 -1.07 0.62 -19.75
CA TYR A 53 -0.96 1.85 -20.52
C TYR A 53 -0.76 3.06 -19.60
N LEU A 54 0.02 4.03 -20.05
CA LEU A 54 0.22 5.30 -19.33
C LEU A 54 -1.01 6.22 -19.54
N THR A 55 -2.03 6.02 -18.70
CA THR A 55 -3.31 6.74 -18.73
C THR A 55 -3.23 8.11 -18.05
N HIS A 56 -4.23 8.97 -18.29
CA HIS A 56 -4.40 10.21 -17.53
C HIS A 56 -4.60 9.96 -16.03
N ALA A 57 -5.39 8.94 -15.68
CA ALA A 57 -5.63 8.49 -14.31
C ALA A 57 -4.35 8.03 -13.61
N SER A 58 -3.46 7.32 -14.32
CA SER A 58 -2.17 6.86 -13.77
C SER A 58 -1.26 8.00 -13.31
N LEU A 59 -1.37 9.17 -13.96
CA LEU A 59 -0.65 10.40 -13.62
C LEU A 59 -1.39 11.26 -12.56
N GLY A 60 -2.54 10.79 -12.06
CA GLY A 60 -3.38 11.51 -11.10
C GLY A 60 -4.34 12.55 -11.71
N PHE A 61 -4.42 12.63 -13.04
CA PHE A 61 -5.26 13.59 -13.77
C PHE A 61 -6.41 12.90 -14.53
N GLY A 62 -6.96 11.82 -13.95
CA GLY A 62 -8.15 11.14 -14.47
C GLY A 62 -9.43 11.67 -13.83
N ASP A 63 -10.51 10.90 -13.95
CA ASP A 63 -11.84 11.29 -13.45
C ASP A 63 -12.00 11.05 -11.94
N LEU A 64 -11.12 10.24 -11.35
CA LEU A 64 -11.11 9.86 -9.94
C LEU A 64 -9.93 10.51 -9.21
N PRO A 65 -10.01 10.66 -7.88
CA PRO A 65 -8.87 11.10 -7.08
C PRO A 65 -7.62 10.27 -7.37
N GLY A 66 -6.44 10.91 -7.39
CA GLY A 66 -5.15 10.29 -7.73
C GLY A 66 -4.62 9.27 -6.72
N ARG A 67 -5.46 8.32 -6.29
CA ARG A 67 -5.17 7.33 -5.24
C ARG A 67 -4.14 6.27 -5.66
N ASN A 68 -3.91 6.13 -6.97
CA ASN A 68 -2.92 5.23 -7.54
C ASN A 68 -1.70 5.96 -8.14
N ALA A 69 -1.58 7.28 -7.95
CA ALA A 69 -0.39 8.01 -8.38
C ALA A 69 0.68 7.99 -7.27
N PRO A 70 1.96 7.69 -7.58
CA PRO A 70 2.51 7.38 -8.90
C PRO A 70 2.49 5.89 -9.26
N GLN A 71 1.98 4.99 -8.40
CA GLN A 71 1.96 3.54 -8.61
C GLN A 71 1.67 3.11 -10.06
N ASP A 72 0.50 3.49 -10.60
CA ASP A 72 0.06 3.00 -11.90
C ASP A 72 0.93 3.56 -13.04
N ALA A 73 1.40 4.81 -12.91
CA ALA A 73 2.30 5.41 -13.88
C ALA A 73 3.70 4.77 -13.84
N VAL A 74 4.20 4.41 -12.65
CA VAL A 74 5.44 3.64 -12.51
C VAL A 74 5.28 2.28 -13.19
N LEU A 75 4.17 1.59 -12.96
CA LEU A 75 3.88 0.32 -13.62
C LEU A 75 3.80 0.47 -15.14
N ALA A 76 3.19 1.53 -15.67
CA ALA A 76 3.14 1.78 -17.11
C ALA A 76 4.51 2.07 -17.73
N VAL A 77 5.35 2.87 -17.05
CA VAL A 77 6.71 3.19 -17.52
C VAL A 77 7.60 1.95 -17.50
N VAL A 78 7.58 1.18 -16.40
CA VAL A 78 8.35 -0.07 -16.32
C VAL A 78 7.81 -1.10 -17.32
N GLY A 79 6.48 -1.17 -17.42
CA GLY A 79 5.71 -1.98 -18.36
C GLY A 79 6.04 -1.74 -19.83
N ALA A 80 6.63 -0.60 -20.19
CA ALA A 80 7.11 -0.35 -21.55
C ALA A 80 8.35 -1.19 -21.89
N VAL A 81 9.17 -1.55 -20.89
CA VAL A 81 10.43 -2.28 -21.07
C VAL A 81 10.30 -3.75 -20.70
N VAL A 82 9.83 -4.03 -19.49
CA VAL A 82 9.64 -5.38 -18.95
C VAL A 82 8.22 -5.54 -18.42
N PRO A 83 7.69 -6.76 -18.26
CA PRO A 83 6.37 -6.93 -17.65
C PRO A 83 6.28 -6.23 -16.28
N ALA A 84 5.28 -5.37 -16.10
CA ALA A 84 5.11 -4.61 -14.85
C ALA A 84 4.87 -5.53 -13.64
N THR A 85 4.29 -6.71 -13.87
CA THR A 85 4.12 -7.77 -12.88
C THR A 85 5.46 -8.26 -12.30
N TRP A 86 6.54 -8.26 -13.07
CA TRP A 86 7.88 -8.62 -12.59
C TRP A 86 8.42 -7.59 -11.61
N PHE A 87 8.18 -6.30 -11.87
CA PHE A 87 8.53 -5.25 -10.93
C PHE A 87 7.78 -5.41 -9.62
N VAL A 88 6.47 -5.69 -9.67
CA VAL A 88 5.68 -5.95 -8.45
C VAL A 88 6.28 -7.12 -7.67
N ALA A 89 6.60 -8.24 -8.32
CA ALA A 89 7.19 -9.40 -7.66
C ALA A 89 8.51 -9.08 -6.96
N LEU A 90 9.45 -8.44 -7.66
CA LEU A 90 10.75 -8.08 -7.10
C LEU A 90 10.62 -7.04 -5.98
N PHE A 91 9.73 -6.06 -6.14
CA PHE A 91 9.48 -5.03 -5.13
C PHE A 91 8.86 -5.62 -3.86
N MET A 92 7.89 -6.53 -3.98
CA MET A 92 7.26 -7.19 -2.84
C MET A 92 8.27 -8.03 -2.04
N VAL A 93 9.11 -8.81 -2.72
CA VAL A 93 10.20 -9.57 -2.09
C VAL A 93 11.21 -8.63 -1.41
N ALA A 94 11.59 -7.54 -2.07
CA ALA A 94 12.51 -6.57 -1.51
C ALA A 94 11.95 -5.85 -0.27
N ALA A 95 10.68 -5.45 -0.30
CA ALA A 95 10.01 -4.79 0.83
C ALA A 95 9.89 -5.74 2.04
N ALA A 96 9.39 -6.97 1.84
CA ALA A 96 9.33 -7.98 2.88
C ALA A 96 10.74 -8.35 3.41
N GLY A 97 11.72 -8.46 2.51
CA GLY A 97 13.11 -8.69 2.84
C GLY A 97 13.72 -7.57 3.69
N ALA A 98 13.38 -6.31 3.40
CA ALA A 98 13.79 -5.16 4.22
C ALA A 98 13.17 -5.23 5.62
N ALA A 99 11.89 -5.58 5.75
CA ALA A 99 11.23 -5.80 7.04
C ALA A 99 11.92 -6.91 7.85
N ALA A 100 12.18 -8.07 7.23
CA ALA A 100 12.91 -9.18 7.84
C ALA A 100 14.31 -8.74 8.29
N TRP A 101 15.05 -8.03 7.43
CA TRP A 101 16.40 -7.57 7.74
C TRP A 101 16.43 -6.59 8.92
N VAL A 102 15.51 -5.61 8.96
CA VAL A 102 15.37 -4.68 10.08
C VAL A 102 14.99 -5.42 11.36
N GLY A 103 14.08 -6.39 11.30
CA GLY A 103 13.72 -7.23 12.44
C GLY A 103 14.93 -8.00 12.98
N ALA A 104 15.70 -8.63 12.10
CA ALA A 104 16.89 -9.38 12.46
C ALA A 104 17.94 -8.52 13.18
N ARG A 105 18.15 -7.29 12.68
CA ARG A 105 19.10 -6.31 13.22
C ARG A 105 18.64 -5.63 14.50
N SER A 106 17.32 -5.56 14.73
CA SER A 106 16.75 -4.96 15.94
C SER A 106 16.93 -5.87 17.15
N GLY A 107 16.82 -7.18 16.95
CA GLY A 107 16.95 -8.18 18.01
C GLY A 107 18.39 -8.39 18.49
N ARG A 108 18.52 -8.80 19.76
CA ARG A 108 19.80 -9.22 20.36
C ARG A 108 19.74 -10.71 20.68
N GLY A 109 20.25 -11.54 19.77
CA GLY A 109 20.28 -13.00 19.86
C GLY A 109 19.18 -13.69 19.07
N LEU A 110 19.31 -15.00 18.85
CA LEU A 110 18.50 -15.79 17.91
C LEU A 110 16.98 -15.55 18.06
N TRP A 111 16.42 -15.82 19.24
CA TRP A 111 14.97 -15.73 19.47
C TRP A 111 14.42 -14.31 19.39
N SER A 112 15.18 -13.32 19.87
CA SER A 112 14.81 -11.89 19.81
C SER A 112 14.79 -11.39 18.37
N SER A 113 15.81 -11.72 17.58
CA SER A 113 15.85 -11.42 16.15
C SER A 113 14.73 -12.15 15.40
N ALA A 114 14.56 -13.45 15.61
CA ALA A 114 13.53 -14.23 14.94
C ALA A 114 12.11 -13.71 15.23
N ALA A 115 11.78 -13.38 16.49
CA ALA A 115 10.48 -12.81 16.86
C ALA A 115 10.23 -11.45 16.19
N ALA A 116 11.23 -10.57 16.19
CA ALA A 116 11.16 -9.28 15.53
C ALA A 116 11.00 -9.41 14.00
N MET A 117 11.68 -10.38 13.37
CA MET A 117 11.50 -10.72 11.96
C MET A 117 10.09 -11.20 11.66
N THR A 118 9.58 -12.13 12.47
CA THR A 118 8.23 -12.69 12.30
C THR A 118 7.18 -11.59 12.38
N ILE A 119 7.20 -10.74 13.41
CA ILE A 119 6.22 -9.67 13.55
C ILE A 119 6.33 -8.64 12.42
N ALA A 120 7.54 -8.36 11.94
CA ALA A 120 7.76 -7.43 10.84
C ALA A 120 7.13 -7.91 9.53
N VAL A 121 7.22 -9.21 9.23
CA VAL A 121 6.79 -9.78 7.94
C VAL A 121 5.40 -10.42 8.01
N TRP A 122 5.17 -11.25 9.02
CA TRP A 122 4.02 -12.12 9.23
C TRP A 122 3.08 -11.54 10.28
N ASN A 123 2.15 -10.71 9.85
CA ASN A 123 1.13 -10.12 10.71
C ASN A 123 -0.20 -9.97 9.95
N PRO A 124 -1.35 -9.91 10.66
CA PRO A 124 -2.68 -9.86 10.05
C PRO A 124 -2.88 -8.65 9.15
N PHE A 125 -2.35 -7.48 9.53
CA PHE A 125 -2.42 -6.28 8.70
C PHE A 125 -1.96 -6.54 7.28
N VAL A 126 -0.74 -7.08 7.14
CA VAL A 126 -0.14 -7.34 5.82
C VAL A 126 -0.98 -8.36 5.06
N VAL A 127 -1.39 -9.45 5.70
CA VAL A 127 -2.16 -10.53 5.04
C VAL A 127 -3.52 -10.01 4.56
N GLU A 128 -4.25 -9.28 5.40
CA GLU A 128 -5.54 -8.68 5.04
C GLU A 128 -5.39 -7.66 3.89
N ARG A 129 -4.34 -6.82 3.93
CA ARG A 129 -4.07 -5.85 2.84
C ARG A 129 -3.70 -6.54 1.53
N LEU A 130 -2.93 -7.63 1.59
CA LEU A 130 -2.62 -8.46 0.44
C LEU A 130 -3.89 -9.09 -0.15
N LEU A 131 -4.74 -9.68 0.68
CA LEU A 131 -6.00 -10.29 0.26
C LEU A 131 -7.00 -9.26 -0.29
N GLN A 132 -6.98 -8.03 0.21
CA GLN A 132 -7.77 -6.93 -0.33
C GLN A 132 -7.25 -6.43 -1.69
N GLY A 133 -6.05 -6.81 -2.10
CA GLY A 133 -5.40 -6.33 -3.33
C GLY A 133 -4.60 -5.03 -3.13
N GLN A 134 -4.43 -4.56 -1.90
CA GLN A 134 -3.68 -3.34 -1.55
C GLN A 134 -2.19 -3.64 -1.37
N TRP A 135 -1.59 -4.31 -2.38
CA TRP A 135 -0.23 -4.85 -2.34
C TRP A 135 0.85 -3.81 -2.01
N SER A 136 0.73 -2.62 -2.58
CA SER A 136 1.68 -1.52 -2.41
C SER A 136 1.57 -0.84 -1.05
N LEU A 137 0.39 -0.87 -0.42
CA LEU A 137 0.20 -0.47 0.97
C LEU A 137 0.76 -1.51 1.94
N ALA A 138 0.61 -2.80 1.64
CA ALA A 138 1.27 -3.87 2.39
C ALA A 138 2.81 -3.75 2.30
N ALA A 139 3.33 -3.45 1.11
CA ALA A 139 4.76 -3.16 0.92
C ALA A 139 5.20 -1.92 1.70
N ALA A 140 4.42 -0.84 1.70
CA ALA A 140 4.71 0.35 2.49
C ALA A 140 4.80 0.01 4.00
N ALA A 141 3.88 -0.81 4.51
CA ALA A 141 3.91 -1.28 5.89
C ALA A 141 5.18 -2.09 6.22
N TRP A 142 5.64 -2.96 5.32
CA TRP A 142 6.93 -3.64 5.44
C TRP A 142 8.14 -2.69 5.40
N LEU A 143 8.03 -1.54 4.72
CA LEU A 143 9.10 -0.55 4.63
C LEU A 143 9.15 0.42 5.83
N LEU A 144 8.05 0.63 6.57
CA LEU A 144 8.01 1.53 7.73
C LEU A 144 9.07 1.26 8.81
N PRO A 145 9.40 -0.01 9.17
CA PRO A 145 10.50 -0.30 10.08
C PRO A 145 11.84 0.22 9.56
N ALA A 146 12.09 0.11 8.26
CA ALA A 146 13.29 0.67 7.64
C ALA A 146 13.28 2.20 7.66
N VAL A 147 12.13 2.83 7.42
CA VAL A 147 11.96 4.29 7.57
C VAL A 147 12.29 4.75 8.99
N ALA A 148 11.87 4.00 10.01
CA ALA A 148 12.06 4.36 11.42
C ALA A 148 13.48 4.07 11.94
N LEU A 149 14.07 2.93 11.55
CA LEU A 149 15.24 2.36 12.22
C LEU A 149 16.51 2.39 11.37
N CYS A 150 16.41 2.39 10.04
CA CYS A 150 17.58 2.49 9.18
C CYS A 150 18.15 3.91 9.15
N ARG A 151 19.40 4.00 8.70
CA ARG A 151 20.09 5.27 8.48
C ARG A 151 20.67 5.30 7.07
N GLY A 152 20.60 6.46 6.43
CA GLY A 152 21.25 6.64 5.13
C GLY A 152 20.44 6.12 3.94
N PRO A 153 21.10 5.53 2.91
CA PRO A 153 20.42 5.17 1.67
C PRO A 153 19.24 4.23 1.90
N GLY A 154 19.36 3.26 2.82
CA GLY A 154 18.26 2.35 3.15
C GLY A 154 17.01 3.08 3.66
N GLN A 155 17.17 4.16 4.43
CA GLN A 155 16.04 4.98 4.92
C GLN A 155 15.38 5.75 3.76
N ILE A 156 16.18 6.33 2.86
CA ILE A 156 15.68 7.06 1.67
C ILE A 156 14.92 6.11 0.75
N LEU A 157 15.51 4.95 0.44
CA LEU A 157 14.90 3.95 -0.42
C LEU A 157 13.59 3.41 0.17
N ALA A 158 13.53 3.22 1.49
CA ALA A 158 12.29 2.83 2.16
C ALA A 158 11.21 3.92 2.09
N MET A 159 11.57 5.19 2.29
CA MET A 159 10.62 6.31 2.15
C MET A 159 10.12 6.45 0.71
N TRP A 160 11.02 6.34 -0.26
CA TRP A 160 10.69 6.38 -1.68
C TRP A 160 9.80 5.22 -2.09
N GLY A 161 10.16 3.99 -1.72
CA GLY A 161 9.35 2.80 -2.00
C GLY A 161 7.97 2.87 -1.33
N ALA A 162 7.88 3.31 -0.08
CA ALA A 162 6.60 3.48 0.61
C ALA A 162 5.72 4.56 -0.06
N SER A 163 6.33 5.58 -0.68
CA SER A 163 5.62 6.64 -1.40
C SER A 163 5.02 6.23 -2.74
N LEU A 164 5.15 4.95 -3.13
CA LEU A 164 4.44 4.41 -4.30
C LEU A 164 2.91 4.55 -4.16
N THR A 165 2.40 4.60 -2.92
CA THR A 165 0.98 4.92 -2.64
C THR A 165 0.84 6.19 -1.81
N PRO A 166 -0.30 6.89 -1.91
CA PRO A 166 -0.58 8.06 -1.08
C PRO A 166 -0.46 7.81 0.42
N THR A 167 -1.10 6.74 0.90
CA THR A 167 -1.08 6.40 2.33
C THR A 167 0.31 5.95 2.78
N GLY A 168 1.03 5.16 1.98
CA GLY A 168 2.40 4.76 2.29
C GLY A 168 3.37 5.95 2.35
N GLY A 169 3.25 6.90 1.42
CA GLY A 169 4.03 8.15 1.44
C GLY A 169 3.74 9.00 2.68
N LEU A 170 2.46 9.14 3.04
CA LEU A 170 2.05 9.82 4.27
C LEU A 170 2.62 9.12 5.52
N PHE A 171 2.56 7.79 5.60
CA PHE A 171 3.10 7.05 6.74
C PHE A 171 4.62 7.14 6.81
N ALA A 172 5.32 7.12 5.68
CA ALA A 172 6.75 7.35 5.63
C ALA A 172 7.12 8.76 6.11
N LEU A 173 6.32 9.78 5.73
CA LEU A 173 6.47 11.15 6.21
C LEU A 173 6.26 11.25 7.72
N LEU A 174 5.14 10.73 8.25
CA LEU A 174 4.83 10.74 9.69
C LEU A 174 5.90 10.00 10.50
N THR A 175 6.33 8.84 10.01
CA THR A 175 7.40 8.05 10.64
C THR A 175 8.71 8.82 10.63
N GLY A 176 9.09 9.40 9.50
CA GLY A 176 10.30 10.22 9.36
C GLY A 176 10.32 11.47 10.24
N LEU A 177 9.16 12.13 10.40
CA LEU A 177 8.96 13.25 11.31
C LEU A 177 9.12 12.82 12.77
N ALA A 178 8.50 11.70 13.16
CA ALA A 178 8.57 11.19 14.53
C ALA A 178 10.02 10.85 14.96
N VAL A 179 10.83 10.29 14.05
CA VAL A 179 12.23 9.90 14.36
C VAL A 179 13.27 10.99 14.07
N ASN A 180 12.83 12.16 13.61
CA ASN A 180 13.53 13.44 13.53
C ASN A 180 14.83 13.46 12.66
N ARG A 181 14.70 13.66 11.34
CA ARG A 181 15.81 13.96 10.40
C ARG A 181 15.37 14.88 9.24
N ARG A 182 15.53 16.19 9.43
CA ARG A 182 15.01 17.30 8.57
C ARG A 182 15.10 17.09 7.05
N TRP A 183 16.16 16.49 6.51
CA TRP A 183 16.31 16.33 5.06
C TRP A 183 15.57 15.10 4.50
N HIS A 184 15.38 14.04 5.29
CA HIS A 184 14.62 12.85 4.85
C HIS A 184 13.12 13.15 4.77
N VAL A 185 12.65 14.15 5.53
CA VAL A 185 11.30 14.69 5.41
C VAL A 185 11.07 15.25 4.00
N ALA A 186 12.07 15.93 3.41
CA ALA A 186 11.96 16.43 2.04
C ALA A 186 11.80 15.29 1.01
N VAL A 187 12.50 14.16 1.20
CA VAL A 187 12.32 12.95 0.38
C VAL A 187 10.87 12.46 0.43
N ALA A 188 10.30 12.34 1.63
CA ALA A 188 8.92 11.89 1.80
C ALA A 188 7.90 12.89 1.23
N VAL A 189 8.14 14.21 1.40
CA VAL A 189 7.30 15.26 0.81
C VAL A 189 7.31 15.20 -0.70
N VAL A 190 8.50 15.11 -1.32
CA VAL A 190 8.63 14.99 -2.78
C VAL A 190 7.97 13.70 -3.29
N GLY A 191 8.12 12.59 -2.55
CA GLY A 191 7.46 11.34 -2.83
C GLY A 191 5.92 11.42 -2.85
N CYS A 192 5.33 12.35 -2.10
CA CYS A 192 3.88 12.57 -2.06
C CYS A 192 3.36 13.52 -3.14
N LEU A 193 4.22 14.29 -3.81
CA LEU A 193 3.76 15.28 -4.81
C LEU A 193 2.93 14.68 -5.95
N PRO A 194 3.22 13.47 -6.49
CA PRO A 194 2.44 12.89 -7.60
C PRO A 194 0.95 12.70 -7.32
N TRP A 195 0.54 12.55 -6.05
CA TRP A 195 -0.87 12.45 -5.69
C TRP A 195 -1.40 13.73 -5.02
N VAL A 196 -0.58 14.43 -4.24
CA VAL A 196 -1.00 15.67 -3.56
C VAL A 196 -1.31 16.77 -4.57
N VAL A 197 -0.44 16.99 -5.55
CA VAL A 197 -0.60 18.10 -6.50
C VAL A 197 -1.88 17.94 -7.33
N PRO A 198 -2.15 16.79 -7.97
CA PRO A 198 -3.42 16.62 -8.67
C PRO A 198 -4.64 16.73 -7.74
N SER A 199 -4.54 16.20 -6.52
CA SER A 199 -5.64 16.29 -5.54
C SER A 199 -5.94 17.72 -5.11
N VAL A 200 -4.91 18.57 -4.91
CA VAL A 200 -5.10 19.99 -4.56
C VAL A 200 -5.70 20.76 -5.74
N LEU A 201 -5.25 20.47 -6.96
CA LEU A 201 -5.80 21.10 -8.17
C LEU A 201 -7.25 20.70 -8.41
N SER A 202 -7.65 19.48 -8.04
CA SER A 202 -9.04 19.03 -8.14
C SER A 202 -9.95 19.57 -7.03
N LEU A 203 -9.42 20.17 -5.94
CA LEU A 203 -10.27 20.80 -4.92
C LEU A 203 -11.08 21.97 -5.49
N GLY A 204 -10.53 22.68 -6.48
CA GLY A 204 -11.22 23.77 -7.16
C GLY A 204 -12.44 23.34 -7.98
N SER A 205 -12.57 22.05 -8.31
CA SER A 205 -13.71 21.51 -9.06
C SER A 205 -14.83 20.94 -8.18
N GLY A 206 -14.72 21.02 -6.85
CA GLY A 206 -15.80 20.61 -5.92
C GLY A 206 -16.08 19.10 -5.91
N THR A 207 -15.16 18.28 -6.38
CA THR A 207 -15.34 16.84 -6.58
C THR A 207 -15.01 16.03 -5.31
N THR A 208 -15.95 15.97 -4.36
CA THR A 208 -15.92 14.96 -3.29
C THR A 208 -16.74 13.75 -3.71
N THR A 209 -16.08 12.63 -4.00
CA THR A 209 -16.78 11.39 -4.42
C THR A 209 -17.21 10.53 -3.23
N ALA A 210 -16.59 10.71 -2.06
CA ALA A 210 -16.85 9.90 -0.87
C ALA A 210 -18.03 10.44 -0.06
N THR A 211 -19.03 9.60 0.17
CA THR A 211 -20.20 9.96 0.98
C THR A 211 -19.94 9.74 2.47
N ALA A 212 -20.78 10.31 3.35
CA ALA A 212 -20.72 10.00 4.78
C ALA A 212 -20.95 8.50 5.06
N ALA A 213 -21.74 7.82 4.23
CA ALA A 213 -21.99 6.38 4.33
C ALA A 213 -20.72 5.55 4.08
N SER A 214 -19.78 6.05 3.26
CA SER A 214 -18.50 5.39 3.05
C SER A 214 -17.71 5.21 4.36
N ALA A 215 -17.77 6.18 5.30
CA ALA A 215 -17.06 6.07 6.57
C ALA A 215 -17.52 4.86 7.41
N ALA A 216 -18.82 4.54 7.38
CA ALA A 216 -19.36 3.37 8.08
C ALA A 216 -19.05 2.07 7.33
N ALA A 217 -19.14 2.07 5.99
CA ALA A 217 -18.86 0.91 5.16
C ALA A 217 -17.39 0.42 5.30
N PHE A 218 -16.45 1.36 5.41
CA PHE A 218 -15.01 1.10 5.52
C PHE A 218 -14.48 1.09 6.97
N ALA A 219 -15.36 1.20 7.96
CA ALA A 219 -14.96 1.16 9.37
C ALA A 219 -14.33 -0.19 9.74
N PRO A 220 -13.40 -0.23 10.71
CA PRO A 220 -12.83 -1.49 11.19
C PRO A 220 -13.93 -2.43 11.71
N ARG A 221 -13.86 -3.71 11.32
CA ARG A 221 -14.85 -4.72 11.69
C ARG A 221 -14.32 -5.72 12.72
N ALA A 222 -15.25 -6.28 13.48
CA ALA A 222 -14.97 -7.32 14.45
C ALA A 222 -14.63 -8.64 13.76
N GLU A 223 -13.66 -9.35 14.31
CA GLU A 223 -13.36 -10.74 13.99
C GLU A 223 -13.94 -11.64 15.08
N THR A 224 -14.25 -12.89 14.70
CA THR A 224 -14.90 -13.85 15.60
C THR A 224 -14.16 -13.96 16.92
N TYR A 225 -14.92 -13.85 18.01
CA TYR A 225 -14.47 -13.89 19.42
C TYR A 225 -13.59 -12.73 19.91
N ALA A 226 -12.99 -11.91 19.03
CA ALA A 226 -12.11 -10.82 19.43
C ALA A 226 -12.83 -9.47 19.59
N GLY A 227 -13.94 -9.26 18.86
CA GLY A 227 -14.59 -7.95 18.75
C GLY A 227 -13.69 -6.92 18.03
N THR A 228 -14.23 -5.75 17.67
CA THR A 228 -13.46 -4.76 16.88
C THR A 228 -12.19 -4.28 17.59
N LEU A 229 -12.24 -4.05 18.90
CA LEU A 229 -11.06 -3.65 19.67
C LEU A 229 -9.98 -4.74 19.64
N GLY A 230 -10.35 -6.01 19.86
CA GLY A 230 -9.42 -7.12 19.84
C GLY A 230 -8.82 -7.35 18.44
N SER A 231 -9.63 -7.22 17.39
CA SER A 231 -9.17 -7.25 16.00
C SER A 231 -8.11 -6.19 15.74
N LEU A 232 -8.37 -4.95 16.13
CA LEU A 232 -7.40 -3.85 16.01
C LEU A 232 -6.12 -4.14 16.80
N MET A 233 -6.21 -4.61 18.06
CA MET A 233 -5.04 -4.97 18.86
C MET A 233 -4.17 -6.03 18.18
N GLY A 234 -4.81 -6.99 17.48
CA GLY A 234 -4.14 -7.99 16.65
C GLY A 234 -3.70 -7.50 15.26
N LEU A 235 -3.83 -6.20 14.95
CA LEU A 235 -3.59 -5.56 13.65
C LEU A 235 -4.53 -6.04 12.51
N GLY A 236 -5.60 -6.74 12.83
CA GLY A 236 -6.63 -7.16 11.89
C GLY A 236 -7.81 -6.19 11.84
N GLY A 237 -8.97 -6.71 11.43
CA GLY A 237 -10.23 -5.97 11.42
C GLY A 237 -10.48 -5.17 10.14
N ILE A 238 -9.96 -5.65 9.00
CA ILE A 238 -10.34 -5.15 7.68
C ILE A 238 -11.86 -5.12 7.48
N TRP A 239 -12.35 -4.11 6.78
CA TRP A 239 -13.77 -3.91 6.53
C TRP A 239 -14.37 -4.96 5.58
N ASN A 240 -13.57 -5.52 4.68
CA ASN A 240 -13.99 -6.55 3.74
C ASN A 240 -13.81 -7.94 4.35
N GLY A 241 -14.91 -8.61 4.70
CA GLY A 241 -14.90 -9.93 5.31
C GLY A 241 -14.19 -11.00 4.47
N ASP A 242 -14.28 -10.91 3.14
CA ASP A 242 -13.64 -11.88 2.25
C ASP A 242 -12.12 -11.70 2.14
N ALA A 243 -11.59 -10.60 2.68
CA ALA A 243 -10.15 -10.35 2.80
C ALA A 243 -9.60 -10.77 4.19
N ALA A 244 -10.43 -11.23 5.12
CA ALA A 244 -9.99 -11.76 6.40
C ALA A 244 -9.54 -13.24 6.26
N PRO A 245 -8.39 -13.65 6.79
CA PRO A 245 -7.97 -15.05 6.76
C PRO A 245 -8.95 -15.97 7.49
N ALA A 246 -9.15 -17.17 6.96
CA ALA A 246 -10.13 -18.13 7.50
C ALA A 246 -9.80 -18.53 8.94
N SER A 247 -8.52 -18.60 9.32
CA SER A 247 -8.10 -18.86 10.70
C SER A 247 -8.68 -17.83 11.68
N ARG A 248 -8.81 -16.57 11.26
CA ARG A 248 -9.26 -15.51 12.17
C ARG A 248 -10.75 -15.61 12.45
N GLN A 249 -11.51 -16.22 11.53
CA GLN A 249 -12.93 -16.54 11.73
C GLN A 249 -13.19 -17.66 12.74
N VAL A 250 -12.18 -18.47 13.07
CA VAL A 250 -12.27 -19.54 14.08
C VAL A 250 -11.56 -19.21 15.39
N GLY A 251 -11.22 -17.93 15.61
CA GLY A 251 -10.74 -17.42 16.90
C GLY A 251 -9.24 -17.21 17.05
N PHE A 252 -8.43 -17.43 15.99
CA PHE A 252 -7.00 -17.09 16.02
C PHE A 252 -6.75 -15.58 16.20
N ALA A 253 -7.78 -14.73 16.05
CA ALA A 253 -7.69 -13.33 16.39
C ALA A 253 -7.32 -13.06 17.86
N LEU A 254 -7.77 -13.92 18.78
CA LEU A 254 -7.40 -13.83 20.21
C LEU A 254 -5.90 -14.00 20.45
N VAL A 255 -5.21 -14.76 19.60
CA VAL A 255 -3.74 -14.91 19.69
C VAL A 255 -3.04 -13.59 19.40
N GLY A 256 -3.57 -12.79 18.47
CA GLY A 256 -3.08 -11.43 18.20
C GLY A 256 -3.27 -10.50 19.41
N VAL A 257 -4.39 -10.64 20.13
CA VAL A 257 -4.64 -9.91 21.38
C VAL A 257 -3.62 -10.28 22.46
N LEU A 258 -3.32 -11.57 22.62
CA LEU A 258 -2.29 -12.05 23.54
C LEU A 258 -0.89 -11.55 23.16
N LEU A 259 -0.56 -11.55 21.86
CA LEU A 259 0.69 -11.00 21.37
C LEU A 259 0.80 -9.50 21.69
N PHE A 260 -0.26 -8.72 21.44
CA PHE A 260 -0.28 -7.29 21.79
C PHE A 260 -0.01 -7.07 23.28
N ALA A 261 -0.71 -7.80 24.16
CA ALA A 261 -0.52 -7.72 25.60
C ALA A 261 0.93 -8.04 26.01
N LEU A 262 1.53 -9.06 25.38
CA LEU A 262 2.94 -9.41 25.58
C LEU A 262 3.88 -8.27 25.14
N LEU A 263 3.65 -7.66 23.98
CA LEU A 263 4.47 -6.54 23.49
C LEU A 263 4.38 -5.31 24.41
N CYS A 264 3.22 -5.06 25.02
CA CYS A 264 3.03 -3.98 26.00
C CYS A 264 3.93 -4.13 27.23
N VAL A 265 4.32 -5.35 27.63
CA VAL A 265 5.26 -5.57 28.74
C VAL A 265 6.62 -4.89 28.46
N ALA A 266 7.02 -4.81 27.19
CA ALA A 266 8.25 -4.14 26.75
C ALA A 266 8.05 -2.67 26.33
N ALA A 267 6.84 -2.09 26.47
CA ALA A 267 6.53 -0.75 25.97
C ALA A 267 7.49 0.33 26.49
N ARG A 268 7.93 0.25 27.76
CA ARG A 268 8.89 1.20 28.35
C ARG A 268 10.27 1.20 27.68
N ARG A 269 10.57 0.19 26.86
CA ARG A 269 11.82 0.07 26.09
C ARG A 269 11.69 0.56 24.65
N VAL A 270 10.48 0.85 24.21
CA VAL A 270 10.21 1.42 22.89
C VAL A 270 10.44 2.94 22.94
N PRO A 271 11.14 3.53 21.95
CA PRO A 271 11.26 4.98 21.85
C PRO A 271 9.90 5.68 21.87
N ARG A 272 9.76 6.69 22.72
CA ARG A 272 8.51 7.47 22.87
C ARG A 272 7.90 7.94 21.54
N PRO A 273 8.68 8.45 20.55
CA PRO A 273 8.08 8.88 19.28
C PRO A 273 7.38 7.75 18.52
N LEU A 274 7.88 6.51 18.60
CA LEU A 274 7.25 5.35 17.97
C LEU A 274 5.98 4.93 18.71
N LEU A 275 5.95 5.04 20.04
CA LEU A 275 4.74 4.81 20.83
C LEU A 275 3.66 5.85 20.54
N ILE A 276 4.03 7.12 20.41
CA ILE A 276 3.10 8.20 20.02
C ILE A 276 2.52 7.91 18.64
N LEU A 277 3.38 7.54 17.69
CA LEU A 277 2.95 7.22 16.32
C LEU A 277 2.01 6.00 16.28
N ALA A 278 2.32 4.95 17.04
CA ALA A 278 1.44 3.81 17.23
C ALA A 278 0.08 4.24 17.82
N GLY A 279 0.11 5.05 18.88
CA GLY A 279 -1.07 5.58 19.55
C GLY A 279 -1.96 6.40 18.60
N ILE A 280 -1.36 7.25 17.76
CA ILE A 280 -2.08 8.01 16.71
C ILE A 280 -2.76 7.03 15.74
N GLY A 281 -2.03 6.01 15.26
CA GLY A 281 -2.58 5.02 14.34
C GLY A 281 -3.81 4.31 14.90
N PHE A 282 -3.73 3.83 16.13
CA PHE A 282 -4.86 3.23 16.84
C PHE A 282 -5.98 4.22 17.12
N ALA A 283 -5.67 5.45 17.52
CA ALA A 283 -6.68 6.48 17.79
C ALA A 283 -7.53 6.78 16.54
N VAL A 284 -6.92 6.89 15.36
CA VAL A 284 -7.66 7.10 14.11
C VAL A 284 -8.63 5.94 13.82
N SER A 285 -8.16 4.69 13.98
CA SER A 285 -9.01 3.50 13.83
C SER A 285 -10.16 3.45 14.85
N LEU A 286 -9.87 3.77 16.11
CA LEU A 286 -10.87 3.79 17.18
C LEU A 286 -11.90 4.90 16.98
N VAL A 287 -11.49 6.09 16.52
CA VAL A 287 -12.42 7.18 16.24
C VAL A 287 -13.37 6.83 15.09
N SER A 288 -12.85 6.19 14.03
CA SER A 288 -13.68 5.67 12.93
C SER A 288 -14.75 4.69 13.42
N TRP A 289 -14.38 3.78 14.33
CA TRP A 289 -15.29 2.78 14.87
C TRP A 289 -16.29 3.33 15.90
N LEU A 290 -15.82 4.10 16.89
CA LEU A 290 -16.63 4.57 18.02
C LEU A 290 -17.46 5.82 17.69
N PHE A 291 -17.03 6.63 16.72
CA PHE A 291 -17.67 7.89 16.35
C PHE A 291 -17.92 7.96 14.83
N PRO A 292 -18.71 7.02 14.26
CA PRO A 292 -18.92 6.94 12.81
C PRO A 292 -19.53 8.21 12.22
N GLY A 293 -20.37 8.94 12.97
CA GLY A 293 -20.92 10.24 12.53
C GLY A 293 -19.86 11.34 12.37
N ALA A 294 -18.90 11.42 13.30
CA ALA A 294 -17.79 12.37 13.21
C ALA A 294 -16.86 12.02 12.04
N MET A 295 -16.59 10.71 11.85
CA MET A 295 -15.80 10.24 10.70
C MET A 295 -16.54 10.50 9.37
N GLY A 296 -17.85 10.26 9.32
CA GLY A 296 -18.70 10.55 8.17
C GLY A 296 -18.64 12.02 7.77
N TRP A 297 -18.79 12.93 8.74
CA TRP A 297 -18.65 14.37 8.52
C TRP A 297 -17.26 14.73 7.98
N LEU A 298 -16.20 14.16 8.57
CA LEU A 298 -14.83 14.44 8.16
C LEU A 298 -14.57 13.99 6.72
N VAL A 299 -15.04 12.80 6.36
CA VAL A 299 -14.87 12.21 5.02
C VAL A 299 -15.66 12.98 3.96
N SER A 300 -16.90 13.41 4.27
CA SER A 300 -17.76 14.08 3.30
C SER A 300 -17.50 15.59 3.18
N THR A 301 -16.94 16.23 4.22
CA THR A 301 -16.87 17.70 4.31
C THR A 301 -15.45 18.23 4.17
N ILE A 302 -14.44 17.53 4.69
CA ILE A 302 -13.07 18.04 4.69
C ILE A 302 -12.33 17.51 3.45
N PRO A 303 -11.79 18.39 2.59
CA PRO A 303 -10.84 18.04 1.54
C PRO A 303 -9.75 17.06 2.01
N GLY A 304 -9.64 15.92 1.33
CA GLY A 304 -8.69 14.86 1.69
C GLY A 304 -9.13 13.94 2.83
N GLY A 305 -10.29 14.20 3.46
CA GLY A 305 -10.88 13.36 4.51
C GLY A 305 -11.14 11.91 4.07
N GLY A 306 -11.37 11.67 2.79
CA GLY A 306 -11.48 10.32 2.21
C GLY A 306 -10.26 9.41 2.46
N LEU A 307 -9.07 9.97 2.74
CA LEU A 307 -7.90 9.18 3.17
C LEU A 307 -8.14 8.44 4.50
N LEU A 308 -9.05 8.95 5.33
CA LEU A 308 -9.38 8.43 6.66
C LEU A 308 -10.53 7.42 6.65
N ARG A 309 -11.24 7.24 5.52
CA ARG A 309 -12.41 6.35 5.42
C ARG A 309 -12.10 4.91 5.82
N ASP A 310 -10.99 4.37 5.29
CA ASP A 310 -10.43 3.07 5.65
C ASP A 310 -9.41 3.30 6.77
N ALA A 311 -9.92 3.47 7.99
CA ALA A 311 -9.12 3.89 9.13
C ALA A 311 -8.24 2.76 9.69
N GLN A 312 -8.62 1.49 9.48
CA GLN A 312 -7.86 0.33 9.96
C GLN A 312 -6.42 0.35 9.46
N LYS A 313 -6.19 0.87 8.24
CA LYS A 313 -4.84 0.93 7.65
C LYS A 313 -3.84 1.75 8.49
N PHE A 314 -4.31 2.67 9.34
CA PHE A 314 -3.46 3.50 10.20
C PHE A 314 -2.78 2.69 11.30
N THR A 315 -3.25 1.49 11.63
CA THR A 315 -2.57 0.57 12.56
C THR A 315 -1.16 0.17 12.09
N ALA A 316 -0.84 0.28 10.79
CA ALA A 316 0.51 0.09 10.24
C ALA A 316 1.57 0.93 10.96
N LEU A 317 1.20 2.12 11.43
CA LEU A 317 2.06 3.05 12.16
C LEU A 317 2.61 2.45 13.46
N ALA A 318 1.98 1.40 14.00
CA ALA A 318 2.45 0.67 15.17
C ALA A 318 3.57 -0.34 14.87
N LEU A 319 3.78 -0.75 13.61
CA LEU A 319 4.72 -1.81 13.24
C LEU A 319 6.16 -1.54 13.71
N PRO A 320 6.75 -0.33 13.54
CA PRO A 320 8.08 -0.06 14.08
C PRO A 320 8.16 -0.21 15.60
N ALA A 321 7.12 0.21 16.33
CA ALA A 321 7.06 0.06 17.78
C ALA A 321 6.98 -1.42 18.20
N PHE A 322 6.17 -2.22 17.50
CA PHE A 322 6.01 -3.65 17.78
C PHE A 322 7.30 -4.43 17.56
N ILE A 323 8.05 -4.11 16.50
CA ILE A 323 9.34 -4.73 16.21
C ILE A 323 10.36 -4.41 17.31
N VAL A 324 10.43 -3.14 17.74
CA VAL A 324 11.34 -2.74 18.84
C VAL A 324 10.92 -3.37 20.18
N ALA A 325 9.61 -3.48 20.45
CA ALA A 325 9.10 -4.16 21.63
C ALA A 325 9.50 -5.63 21.64
N ALA A 326 9.26 -6.34 20.53
CA ALA A 326 9.61 -7.76 20.36
C ALA A 326 11.11 -8.01 20.53
N ALA A 327 11.93 -7.16 19.90
CA ALA A 327 13.38 -7.19 20.06
C ALA A 327 13.82 -7.00 21.52
N SER A 328 13.07 -6.21 22.29
CA SER A 328 13.39 -5.85 23.68
C SER A 328 12.86 -6.85 24.72
N LEU A 329 11.98 -7.79 24.35
CA LEU A 329 11.38 -8.76 25.27
C LEU A 329 12.41 -9.59 26.03
N ARG A 330 13.54 -9.92 25.39
CA ARG A 330 14.63 -10.68 26.02
C ARG A 330 15.17 -10.00 27.29
N VAL A 331 15.11 -8.67 27.36
CA VAL A 331 15.60 -7.91 28.51
C VAL A 331 14.59 -7.91 29.66
N VAL A 332 13.32 -8.24 29.39
CA VAL A 332 12.32 -8.48 30.43
C VAL A 332 12.46 -9.91 30.95
N ASP A 333 12.40 -10.89 30.05
CA ASP A 333 12.61 -12.30 30.35
C ASP A 333 13.12 -13.02 29.08
N PRO A 334 14.16 -13.88 29.20
CA PRO A 334 14.80 -14.53 28.05
C PRO A 334 13.90 -15.49 27.24
N ARG A 335 12.77 -15.95 27.81
CA ARG A 335 11.82 -16.88 27.17
C ARG A 335 10.77 -16.16 26.33
N LEU A 336 10.43 -14.92 26.67
CA LEU A 336 9.35 -14.16 26.03
C LEU A 336 9.52 -13.95 24.52
N PRO A 337 10.73 -13.77 23.95
CA PRO A 337 10.87 -13.71 22.50
C PRO A 337 10.40 -14.98 21.78
N ALA A 338 10.65 -16.17 22.34
CA ALA A 338 10.18 -17.41 21.75
C ALA A 338 8.65 -17.50 21.80
N VAL A 339 8.03 -17.07 22.91
CA VAL A 339 6.58 -16.96 23.04
C VAL A 339 6.01 -15.98 22.00
N ALA A 340 6.61 -14.80 21.85
CA ALA A 340 6.18 -13.81 20.86
C ALA A 340 6.29 -14.33 19.43
N LEU A 341 7.35 -15.08 19.09
CA LEU A 341 7.49 -15.73 17.79
C LEU A 341 6.36 -16.73 17.52
N VAL A 342 6.02 -17.58 18.49
CA VAL A 342 4.94 -18.56 18.36
C VAL A 342 3.59 -17.87 18.22
N LEU A 343 3.28 -16.88 19.06
CA LEU A 343 2.03 -16.12 18.97
C LEU A 343 1.94 -15.37 17.62
N ALA A 344 3.05 -14.82 17.11
CA ALA A 344 3.08 -14.10 15.85
C ALA A 344 2.79 -15.00 14.63
N LEU A 345 3.21 -16.27 14.66
CA LEU A 345 2.84 -17.26 13.63
C LEU A 345 1.38 -17.70 13.80
N LEU A 346 0.99 -18.03 15.03
CA LEU A 346 -0.32 -18.58 15.33
C LEU A 346 -1.47 -17.59 15.16
N GLN A 347 -1.26 -16.27 15.14
CA GLN A 347 -2.36 -15.32 14.91
C GLN A 347 -2.93 -15.38 13.47
N VAL A 348 -2.17 -15.90 12.50
CA VAL A 348 -2.58 -16.14 11.10
C VAL A 348 -1.79 -17.32 10.51
N PRO A 349 -2.03 -18.56 10.95
CA PRO A 349 -1.23 -19.73 10.55
C PRO A 349 -1.48 -20.14 9.09
N ASP A 350 -2.63 -19.79 8.54
CA ASP A 350 -3.05 -20.07 7.17
C ASP A 350 -2.54 -19.02 6.15
N ALA A 351 -1.80 -18.00 6.58
CA ALA A 351 -1.35 -16.89 5.74
C ALA A 351 -0.72 -17.33 4.40
N PRO A 352 0.20 -18.31 4.33
CA PRO A 352 0.84 -18.71 3.07
C PRO A 352 -0.14 -19.33 2.07
N ARG A 353 -1.17 -20.03 2.59
CA ARG A 353 -2.25 -20.59 1.78
C ARG A 353 -3.24 -19.51 1.38
N ALA A 354 -3.57 -18.59 2.28
CA ALA A 354 -4.51 -17.51 2.02
C ALA A 354 -4.02 -16.61 0.87
N VAL A 355 -2.73 -16.25 0.86
CA VAL A 355 -2.16 -15.42 -0.22
C VAL A 355 -2.11 -16.13 -1.58
N ALA A 356 -2.43 -17.42 -1.69
CA ALA A 356 -2.52 -18.12 -2.98
C ALA A 356 -3.50 -17.44 -3.97
N LEU A 357 -4.50 -16.70 -3.46
CA LEU A 357 -5.45 -15.92 -4.28
C LEU A 357 -4.78 -14.81 -5.11
N LEU A 358 -3.55 -14.43 -4.76
CA LEU A 358 -2.72 -13.47 -5.50
C LEU A 358 -1.94 -14.10 -6.66
N ALA A 359 -2.06 -15.40 -6.89
CA ALA A 359 -1.45 -16.04 -8.04
C ALA A 359 -1.91 -15.35 -9.34
N PRO A 360 -1.03 -15.21 -10.34
CA PRO A 360 -1.39 -14.57 -11.59
C PRO A 360 -2.52 -15.33 -12.30
N VAL A 361 -3.41 -14.57 -12.93
CA VAL A 361 -4.54 -15.07 -13.70
C VAL A 361 -4.58 -14.42 -15.06
N GLU A 362 -5.17 -15.10 -16.03
CA GLU A 362 -5.48 -14.47 -17.31
C GLU A 362 -6.67 -13.53 -17.16
N VAL A 363 -6.57 -12.37 -17.80
CA VAL A 363 -7.53 -11.29 -17.67
C VAL A 363 -7.87 -10.78 -19.07
N ALA A 364 -9.15 -10.82 -19.43
CA ALA A 364 -9.61 -10.32 -20.71
C ALA A 364 -9.65 -8.78 -20.71
N VAL A 365 -8.91 -8.19 -21.62
CA VAL A 365 -8.95 -6.75 -21.93
C VAL A 365 -9.66 -6.59 -23.28
N PRO A 366 -10.68 -5.72 -23.40
CA PRO A 366 -11.31 -5.45 -24.70
C PRO A 366 -10.28 -4.93 -25.71
N GLU A 367 -10.21 -5.56 -26.88
CA GLU A 367 -9.29 -5.15 -27.96
C GLU A 367 -9.90 -3.97 -28.73
N ILE A 368 -9.43 -2.76 -28.42
CA ILE A 368 -9.94 -1.51 -28.99
C ILE A 368 -8.75 -0.71 -29.52
N ASP A 369 -8.77 -0.30 -30.80
CA ASP A 369 -7.80 0.65 -31.38
C ASP A 369 -8.07 2.07 -30.86
N HIS A 370 -7.72 2.31 -29.60
CA HIS A 370 -8.04 3.55 -28.91
C HIS A 370 -7.13 4.71 -29.33
N ARG A 371 -5.90 4.45 -29.81
CA ARG A 371 -4.90 5.47 -30.18
C ARG A 371 -4.70 6.57 -29.13
N GLY A 372 -4.87 6.22 -27.86
CA GLY A 372 -4.81 7.14 -26.72
C GLY A 372 -6.04 8.02 -26.49
N ARG A 373 -7.11 7.87 -27.29
CA ARG A 373 -8.40 8.51 -27.05
C ARG A 373 -9.06 7.98 -25.79
N ASP A 374 -9.90 8.81 -25.18
CA ASP A 374 -10.72 8.41 -24.04
C ASP A 374 -11.90 7.55 -24.53
N VAL A 375 -12.10 6.44 -23.83
CA VAL A 375 -13.08 5.40 -24.16
C VAL A 375 -14.17 5.40 -23.10
N PHE A 376 -15.41 5.59 -23.52
CA PHE A 376 -16.58 5.43 -22.68
C PHE A 376 -17.24 4.08 -22.95
N PHE A 377 -17.47 3.30 -21.91
CA PHE A 377 -18.19 2.03 -22.02
C PHE A 377 -19.62 2.22 -21.50
N VAL A 378 -20.59 1.92 -22.36
CA VAL A 378 -22.01 1.90 -21.98
C VAL A 378 -22.29 0.65 -21.16
N ASP A 379 -23.01 0.80 -20.05
CA ASP A 379 -23.47 -0.27 -19.15
C ASP A 379 -22.38 -1.21 -18.58
N ARG A 380 -21.11 -0.79 -18.65
CA ARG A 380 -20.00 -1.57 -18.11
C ARG A 380 -19.80 -1.25 -16.62
N PRO A 381 -19.84 -2.27 -15.73
CA PRO A 381 -19.67 -2.04 -14.30
C PRO A 381 -18.21 -1.65 -13.96
N THR A 382 -18.04 -0.92 -12.85
CA THR A 382 -16.72 -0.49 -12.34
C THR A 382 -15.86 -1.65 -11.84
N LEU A 383 -16.51 -2.70 -11.32
CA LEU A 383 -15.91 -3.95 -10.92
C LEU A 383 -16.43 -5.07 -11.81
N LEU A 384 -15.51 -5.90 -12.30
CA LEU A 384 -15.84 -7.14 -13.00
C LEU A 384 -15.68 -8.32 -12.04
N THR A 385 -16.24 -9.46 -12.43
CA THR A 385 -16.13 -10.69 -11.66
C THR A 385 -15.24 -11.68 -12.41
N ARG A 386 -14.23 -12.21 -11.72
CA ARG A 386 -13.40 -13.31 -12.26
C ARG A 386 -14.23 -14.59 -12.37
N SER A 387 -13.74 -15.59 -13.11
CA SER A 387 -14.42 -16.89 -13.31
C SER A 387 -14.78 -17.62 -12.02
N ASP A 388 -14.10 -17.32 -10.90
CA ASP A 388 -14.33 -17.90 -9.58
C ASP A 388 -15.20 -17.02 -8.66
N GLY A 389 -15.84 -15.98 -9.20
CA GLY A 389 -16.77 -15.13 -8.46
C GLY A 389 -16.13 -13.96 -7.71
N ILE A 390 -14.79 -13.84 -7.72
CA ILE A 390 -14.11 -12.77 -6.99
C ILE A 390 -14.17 -11.44 -7.79
N PRO A 391 -14.59 -10.32 -7.16
CA PRO A 391 -14.58 -9.03 -7.82
C PRO A 391 -13.16 -8.52 -8.06
N VAL A 392 -12.95 -7.85 -9.19
CA VAL A 392 -11.69 -7.21 -9.60
C VAL A 392 -11.97 -5.87 -10.27
N ILE A 393 -11.05 -4.92 -10.16
CA ILE A 393 -11.10 -3.67 -10.93
C ILE A 393 -11.15 -3.98 -12.44
N ASP A 394 -11.96 -3.25 -13.20
CA ASP A 394 -12.01 -3.41 -14.66
C ASP A 394 -10.61 -3.23 -15.31
N PRO A 395 -10.08 -4.27 -15.99
CA PRO A 395 -8.78 -4.24 -16.66
C PRO A 395 -8.64 -3.11 -17.69
N ALA A 396 -9.75 -2.68 -18.30
CA ALA A 396 -9.74 -1.61 -19.29
C ALA A 396 -9.14 -0.32 -18.71
N THR A 397 -9.41 -0.01 -17.44
CA THR A 397 -8.87 1.17 -16.74
C THR A 397 -7.33 1.20 -16.65
N LYS A 398 -6.69 0.04 -16.82
CA LYS A 398 -5.21 -0.10 -16.83
C LYS A 398 -4.65 -0.23 -18.24
N ALA A 399 -5.47 -0.53 -19.23
CA ALA A 399 -5.07 -0.76 -20.61
C ALA A 399 -5.30 0.45 -21.53
N MET A 400 -6.22 1.33 -21.19
CA MET A 400 -6.58 2.49 -22.01
C MET A 400 -7.13 3.62 -21.13
N ASN A 401 -7.27 4.82 -21.70
CA ASN A 401 -7.94 5.91 -21.00
C ASN A 401 -9.45 5.64 -20.97
N VAL A 402 -9.97 5.23 -19.82
CA VAL A 402 -11.40 5.00 -19.63
C VAL A 402 -12.03 6.22 -18.98
N VAL A 403 -13.24 6.59 -19.40
CA VAL A 403 -14.07 7.54 -18.65
C VAL A 403 -14.64 6.79 -17.45
N GLU A 404 -14.13 7.07 -16.26
CA GLU A 404 -14.38 6.26 -15.07
C GLU A 404 -15.55 6.80 -14.25
N SER A 405 -16.53 5.93 -13.94
CA SER A 405 -17.56 6.26 -12.95
C SER A 405 -16.94 6.41 -11.57
N GLY A 406 -16.17 5.41 -11.13
CA GLY A 406 -15.68 5.32 -9.75
C GLY A 406 -16.77 5.09 -8.70
N SER A 407 -18.01 4.89 -9.12
CA SER A 407 -19.11 4.52 -8.23
C SER A 407 -18.82 3.20 -7.54
N LEU A 408 -19.22 3.12 -6.27
CA LEU A 408 -19.02 1.94 -5.45
C LEU A 408 -20.22 1.72 -4.54
N VAL A 409 -20.78 0.51 -4.62
CA VAL A 409 -21.84 0.04 -3.74
C VAL A 409 -21.26 -1.02 -2.82
N VAL A 410 -21.43 -0.85 -1.51
CA VAL A 410 -21.01 -1.81 -0.48
C VAL A 410 -22.24 -2.24 0.29
N ASP A 411 -22.50 -3.55 0.36
CA ASP A 411 -23.66 -4.12 1.07
C ASP A 411 -25.00 -3.44 0.67
N GLY A 412 -25.16 -3.12 -0.62
CA GLY A 412 -26.35 -2.45 -1.17
C GLY A 412 -26.42 -0.94 -0.94
N THR A 413 -25.44 -0.34 -0.26
CA THR A 413 -25.38 1.12 0.00
C THR A 413 -24.38 1.80 -0.93
N GLU A 414 -24.79 2.89 -1.58
CA GLU A 414 -23.89 3.71 -2.39
C GLU A 414 -22.90 4.48 -1.49
N THR A 415 -21.61 4.18 -1.68
CA THR A 415 -20.51 4.73 -0.87
C THR A 415 -19.69 5.77 -1.62
N ASP A 416 -19.50 5.55 -2.92
CA ASP A 416 -18.89 6.53 -3.82
C ASP A 416 -19.88 6.83 -4.95
N ILE A 417 -20.14 8.10 -5.20
CA ILE A 417 -21.00 8.57 -6.30
C ILE A 417 -20.23 8.64 -7.63
N PRO A 418 -20.89 8.42 -8.79
CA PRO A 418 -20.24 8.51 -10.09
C PRO A 418 -19.60 9.88 -10.37
N SER A 419 -18.44 9.87 -11.05
CA SER A 419 -17.74 11.08 -11.45
C SER A 419 -18.61 11.98 -12.34
N PRO A 420 -18.50 13.31 -12.25
CA PRO A 420 -19.30 14.22 -13.08
C PRO A 420 -19.16 13.94 -14.57
N ARG A 421 -17.93 13.71 -15.04
CA ARG A 421 -17.63 13.42 -16.44
C ARG A 421 -18.29 12.13 -16.93
N TRP A 422 -18.27 11.09 -16.11
CA TRP A 422 -18.97 9.84 -16.43
C TRP A 422 -20.48 10.03 -16.48
N ARG A 423 -21.07 10.79 -15.55
CA ARG A 423 -22.53 11.09 -15.58
C ARG A 423 -22.93 11.82 -16.85
N THR A 424 -22.19 12.86 -17.23
CA THR A 424 -22.43 13.58 -18.48
C THR A 424 -22.29 12.66 -19.70
N ALA A 425 -21.24 11.82 -19.74
CA ALA A 425 -21.10 10.83 -20.81
C ALA A 425 -22.27 9.84 -20.84
N ASN A 426 -22.72 9.37 -19.68
CA ASN A 426 -23.81 8.42 -19.56
C ASN A 426 -25.15 9.02 -20.02
N GLU A 427 -25.46 10.25 -19.63
CA GLU A 427 -26.66 10.99 -20.07
C GLU A 427 -26.70 11.17 -21.59
N ILE A 428 -25.53 11.41 -22.19
CA ILE A 428 -25.40 11.62 -23.64
C ILE A 428 -25.48 10.30 -24.42
N PHE A 429 -24.77 9.26 -23.98
CA PHE A 429 -24.52 8.08 -24.80
C PHE A 429 -25.36 6.86 -24.42
N ALA A 430 -25.80 6.69 -23.17
CA ALA A 430 -26.47 5.45 -22.75
C ALA A 430 -27.86 5.26 -23.36
N GLY A 431 -28.59 6.36 -23.62
CA GLY A 431 -29.95 6.32 -24.16
C GLY A 431 -30.09 6.48 -25.69
N ALA A 432 -29.00 6.80 -26.40
CA ALA A 432 -29.01 7.00 -27.85
C ALA A 432 -28.72 5.67 -28.59
N GLU A 433 -29.46 5.37 -29.66
CA GLU A 433 -29.11 4.25 -30.54
C GLU A 433 -27.82 4.53 -31.33
N ALA A 434 -27.18 3.46 -31.80
CA ALA A 434 -25.96 3.52 -32.60
C ALA A 434 -26.15 4.43 -33.82
N GLY A 435 -25.39 5.53 -33.89
CA GLY A 435 -25.44 6.50 -35.00
C GLY A 435 -26.58 7.54 -34.93
N GLU A 436 -27.40 7.53 -33.88
CA GLU A 436 -28.51 8.50 -33.70
C GLU A 436 -28.05 9.81 -33.02
N TYR A 437 -26.82 9.82 -32.49
CA TYR A 437 -26.26 10.97 -31.82
C TYR A 437 -25.51 11.92 -32.78
N ASP A 438 -25.91 13.18 -32.82
CA ASP A 438 -25.28 14.21 -33.64
C ASP A 438 -23.87 14.57 -33.11
N PRO A 439 -22.79 14.37 -33.89
CA PRO A 439 -21.43 14.75 -33.49
C PRO A 439 -21.26 16.24 -33.19
N ALA A 440 -22.11 17.11 -33.78
CA ALA A 440 -22.12 18.52 -33.44
C ALA A 440 -22.70 18.75 -32.04
N THR A 441 -23.70 17.96 -31.61
CA THR A 441 -24.23 17.95 -30.24
C THR A 441 -23.17 17.48 -29.23
N ALA A 442 -22.32 16.50 -29.56
CA ALA A 442 -21.15 16.13 -28.73
C ALA A 442 -20.15 17.23 -28.53
N ARG A 443 -19.82 17.89 -29.63
CA ARG A 443 -18.89 19.01 -29.62
C ARG A 443 -19.49 20.23 -28.93
N TYR A 444 -20.80 20.42 -29.02
CA TYR A 444 -21.52 21.51 -28.36
C TYR A 444 -21.59 21.31 -26.85
N TYR A 445 -21.84 20.08 -26.38
CA TYR A 445 -21.83 19.77 -24.96
C TYR A 445 -20.42 19.64 -24.36
N SER A 446 -19.37 19.44 -25.16
CA SER A 446 -17.90 19.57 -24.87
C SER A 446 -17.32 18.98 -23.56
N ASP A 447 -18.13 18.46 -22.65
CA ASP A 447 -17.77 18.24 -21.25
C ASP A 447 -17.19 16.84 -20.95
N PRO A 448 -17.57 15.75 -21.67
CA PRO A 448 -16.99 14.46 -21.33
C PRO A 448 -15.74 14.11 -22.14
N GLU A 449 -15.32 14.91 -23.14
CA GLU A 449 -14.12 14.67 -23.97
C GLU A 449 -13.97 13.18 -24.43
N VAL A 450 -15.07 12.54 -24.85
CA VAL A 450 -15.09 11.11 -25.25
C VAL A 450 -14.67 10.96 -26.71
N GLY A 451 -13.64 10.16 -26.97
CA GLY A 451 -13.22 9.87 -28.34
C GLY A 451 -13.86 8.61 -28.93
N LEU A 452 -14.13 7.60 -28.10
CA LEU A 452 -14.73 6.34 -28.52
C LEU A 452 -15.85 5.93 -27.55
N VAL A 453 -16.96 5.43 -28.10
CA VAL A 453 -18.07 4.86 -27.35
C VAL A 453 -18.13 3.36 -27.63
N VAL A 454 -18.14 2.56 -26.57
CA VAL A 454 -18.21 1.10 -26.65
C VAL A 454 -19.56 0.64 -26.15
N ARG A 455 -20.31 -0.06 -26.99
CA ARG A 455 -21.65 -0.56 -26.68
C ARG A 455 -21.67 -2.07 -26.69
N PRO A 456 -22.33 -2.74 -25.72
CA PRO A 456 -22.51 -4.18 -25.80
C PRO A 456 -23.42 -4.53 -26.99
N ASP A 457 -23.08 -5.62 -27.69
CA ASP A 457 -23.88 -6.15 -28.80
C ASP A 457 -23.92 -7.69 -28.76
N ALA A 458 -24.62 -8.31 -29.71
CA ALA A 458 -24.74 -9.77 -29.79
C ALA A 458 -23.39 -10.49 -30.05
N ASN A 459 -22.38 -9.78 -30.56
CA ASN A 459 -21.05 -10.31 -30.89
C ASN A 459 -19.98 -9.92 -29.86
N GLY A 460 -20.37 -9.29 -28.75
CA GLY A 460 -19.49 -8.79 -27.71
C GLY A 460 -19.66 -7.29 -27.50
N PHE A 461 -19.13 -6.48 -28.41
CA PHE A 461 -19.31 -5.03 -28.40
C PHE A 461 -19.07 -4.39 -29.77
N THR A 462 -19.69 -3.23 -30.00
CA THR A 462 -19.36 -2.30 -31.09
C THR A 462 -18.56 -1.11 -30.57
N VAL A 463 -17.73 -0.53 -31.44
CA VAL A 463 -16.95 0.68 -31.14
C VAL A 463 -17.34 1.78 -32.12
N GLU A 464 -17.84 2.90 -31.58
CA GLU A 464 -18.29 4.07 -32.32
C GLU A 464 -17.30 5.23 -32.13
N ASP A 465 -16.99 5.95 -33.22
CA ASP A 465 -16.11 7.11 -33.17
C ASP A 465 -16.92 8.38 -32.86
N ALA A 466 -16.68 8.98 -31.70
CA ALA A 466 -17.34 10.21 -31.27
C ALA A 466 -16.67 11.47 -31.88
N GLY A 467 -15.62 11.31 -32.70
CA GLY A 467 -15.01 12.38 -33.48
C GLY A 467 -14.10 13.34 -32.69
N LEU A 468 -13.73 12.97 -31.45
CA LEU A 468 -12.79 13.71 -30.62
C LEU A 468 -11.39 13.07 -30.62
N PRO A 469 -10.31 13.89 -30.73
CA PRO A 469 -8.95 13.39 -30.75
C PRO A 469 -8.46 12.97 -29.34
N ALA A 470 -7.32 12.29 -29.29
CA ALA A 470 -6.68 11.95 -28.03
C ALA A 470 -6.25 13.22 -27.27
N ARG A 471 -6.53 13.25 -25.96
CA ARG A 471 -6.08 14.35 -25.10
C ARG A 471 -4.58 14.30 -24.88
N LYS A 472 -3.97 15.48 -24.79
CA LYS A 472 -2.56 15.57 -24.43
C LYS A 472 -2.37 15.07 -23.00
N ARG A 473 -1.34 14.24 -22.78
CA ARG A 473 -0.95 13.85 -21.42
C ARG A 473 -0.55 15.10 -20.63
N ASN A 474 -0.93 15.14 -19.36
CA ASN A 474 -0.65 16.28 -18.50
C ASN A 474 0.86 16.39 -18.23
N GLY A 475 1.48 17.50 -18.67
CA GLY A 475 2.92 17.74 -18.53
C GLY A 475 3.38 17.86 -17.06
N LEU A 476 2.53 18.38 -16.18
CA LEU A 476 2.81 18.44 -14.74
C LEU A 476 2.86 17.03 -14.14
N GLY A 477 1.91 16.16 -14.49
CA GLY A 477 1.92 14.75 -14.05
C GLY A 477 3.17 14.00 -14.50
N LEU A 478 3.60 14.20 -15.75
CA LEU A 478 4.86 13.64 -16.26
C LEU A 478 6.08 14.19 -15.50
N GLY A 479 6.11 15.50 -15.24
CA GLY A 479 7.19 16.14 -14.48
C GLY A 479 7.26 15.63 -13.04
N LEU A 480 6.12 15.44 -12.37
CA LEU A 480 6.04 14.88 -11.02
C LEU A 480 6.50 13.42 -10.97
N LEU A 481 6.13 12.62 -11.98
CA LEU A 481 6.61 11.23 -12.11
C LEU A 481 8.13 11.19 -12.33
N ALA A 482 8.67 12.03 -13.21
CA ALA A 482 10.11 12.14 -13.44
C ALA A 482 10.86 12.56 -12.17
N LEU A 483 10.30 13.54 -11.43
CA LEU A 483 10.84 13.96 -10.14
C LEU A 483 10.83 12.79 -9.13
N TRP A 484 9.74 12.01 -9.09
CA TRP A 484 9.63 10.84 -8.22
C TRP A 484 10.70 9.78 -8.52
N PHE A 485 10.99 9.51 -9.79
CA PHE A 485 12.10 8.61 -10.18
C PHE A 485 13.47 9.16 -9.80
N ALA A 486 13.64 10.49 -9.78
CA ALA A 486 14.91 11.13 -9.39
C ALA A 486 15.15 11.14 -7.87
N VAL A 487 14.12 10.91 -7.05
CA VAL A 487 14.20 11.01 -5.57
C VAL A 487 15.35 10.21 -4.95
N PRO A 488 15.56 8.91 -5.27
CA PRO A 488 16.67 8.15 -4.69
C PRO A 488 18.03 8.76 -4.99
N LEU A 489 18.26 9.19 -6.24
CA LEU A 489 19.52 9.77 -6.68
C LEU A 489 19.78 11.12 -6.00
N LEU A 490 18.77 12.01 -5.99
CA LEU A 490 18.86 13.33 -5.38
C LEU A 490 19.02 13.24 -3.86
N GLY A 491 18.28 12.34 -3.20
CA GLY A 491 18.35 12.12 -1.77
C GLY A 491 19.72 11.58 -1.32
N ILE A 492 20.28 10.62 -2.07
CA ILE A 492 21.60 10.07 -1.78
C ILE A 492 22.71 11.11 -2.04
N ALA A 493 22.64 11.84 -3.15
CA ALA A 493 23.62 12.86 -3.50
C ALA A 493 23.64 14.04 -2.51
N ALA A 494 22.47 14.55 -2.10
CA ALA A 494 22.34 15.64 -1.14
C ALA A 494 22.89 15.30 0.25
N ARG A 495 22.96 14.01 0.60
CA ARG A 495 23.64 13.56 1.83
C ARG A 495 25.17 13.70 1.72
N GLY A 496 25.73 13.41 0.55
CA GLY A 496 27.17 13.49 0.29
C GLY A 496 27.76 14.89 0.51
N THR A 497 26.94 15.93 0.39
CA THR A 497 27.35 17.34 0.46
C THR A 497 27.14 17.98 1.84
N SER A 498 26.60 17.27 2.84
CA SER A 498 26.39 17.84 4.18
C SER A 498 27.73 18.07 4.90
N PRO A 499 28.08 19.31 5.30
CA PRO A 499 29.35 19.63 5.98
C PRO A 499 29.56 18.84 7.28
N ARG A 500 28.48 18.40 7.93
CA ARG A 500 28.53 17.60 9.17
C ARG A 500 29.06 16.18 8.95
N ASP A 501 28.76 15.56 7.81
CA ASP A 501 29.23 14.20 7.49
C ASP A 501 30.68 14.21 6.97
N ALA A 502 31.14 15.32 6.39
CA ALA A 502 32.55 15.53 6.05
C ALA A 502 33.42 15.69 7.32
N PHE A 503 32.89 16.37 8.35
CA PHE A 503 33.58 16.54 9.64
C PHE A 503 33.59 15.25 10.47
N ALA A 504 32.49 14.49 10.47
CA ALA A 504 32.40 13.18 11.14
C ALA A 504 33.30 12.11 10.51
N ARG A 505 33.53 12.15 9.18
CA ARG A 505 34.49 11.28 8.50
C ARG A 505 35.95 11.56 8.88
N ARG A 506 36.29 12.80 9.24
CA ARG A 506 37.65 13.19 9.70
C ARG A 506 37.97 12.79 11.14
N ARG A 507 36.96 12.48 11.98
CA ARG A 507 37.15 12.13 13.41
C ARG A 507 37.21 10.63 13.72
N ARG A 508 37.20 9.74 12.74
CA ARG A 508 37.46 8.31 12.98
C ARG A 508 38.97 8.06 13.18
N LEU A 509 39.49 8.55 14.30
CA LEU A 509 40.63 8.00 15.03
C LEU A 509 40.10 7.48 16.38
N PRO A 510 40.72 6.45 16.97
CA PRO A 510 40.06 5.66 18.01
C PRO A 510 40.18 6.36 19.36
N GLU A 511 39.08 6.91 19.87
CA GLU A 511 38.93 7.16 21.30
C GLU A 511 37.56 6.69 21.77
N ALA A 512 37.60 5.85 22.79
CA ALA A 512 36.46 5.32 23.50
C ALA A 512 35.79 6.43 24.31
N ASP A 513 34.49 6.67 24.12
CA ASP A 513 33.61 6.84 25.27
C ASP A 513 32.11 6.66 24.95
N SER A 514 31.46 6.13 25.97
CA SER A 514 30.07 5.79 26.18
C SER A 514 29.13 7.00 26.22
N ARG A 515 28.13 7.05 25.31
CA ARG A 515 26.84 7.76 25.55
C ARG A 515 25.69 7.05 24.84
N HIS A 516 24.56 6.94 25.55
CA HIS A 516 23.27 6.47 25.04
C HIS A 516 22.85 7.24 23.79
N SER A 517 23.15 6.67 22.64
CA SER A 517 22.59 7.03 21.35
C SER A 517 21.66 5.91 20.91
N THR A 518 20.52 6.29 20.33
CA THR A 518 19.58 5.35 19.70
C THR A 518 20.34 4.50 18.67
N PRO A 519 20.24 3.16 18.70
CA PRO A 519 20.91 2.32 17.73
C PRO A 519 20.18 2.48 16.40
N GLY A 520 20.65 3.39 15.55
CA GLY A 520 20.28 3.38 14.15
C GLY A 520 20.95 2.19 13.49
N ILE A 521 20.22 1.48 12.63
CA ILE A 521 20.81 0.40 11.84
C ILE A 521 21.47 1.05 10.63
N ASP A 522 22.79 1.00 10.57
CA ASP A 522 23.53 1.45 9.40
C ASP A 522 23.37 0.42 8.26
N PHE A 523 23.00 0.94 7.09
CA PHE A 523 22.90 0.21 5.83
C PHE A 523 24.09 0.54 4.95
#